data_AF-A0A2M8TNN0-F1
#
_entry.id   AF-A0A2M8TNN0-F1
#
_cell.length_a   1.000
_cell.length_b   1.000
_cell.length_c   1.000
_cell.angle_alpha   90.00
_cell.angle_beta   90.00
_cell.angle_gamma   90.00
#
_symmetry.space_group_name_H-M   'P 1'
#
loop_
_entity.id
_entity.type
_entity.pdbx_description
1 polymer ?
#
loop_
_entity_poly.entity_id
_entity_poly.type
_entity_poly.pdbx_seq_one_letter_code
_entity_poly.pdbx_strand_id
1 'polypeptide(L)'
;MHKHIFFLLVAALVSVACTNDAFKTGDSEYSYLRSDFVEAATDGTAAFVSAITDDGDTLSLRPPLRAKWATKPDTTYRAQLLYNKKDAEIEPVLISKVYVLAVQQHPKTEPITTDPVGFTSAWLAKTGKYINLELALKTGKINAEQQPSQSLGIVLESVEALEKGAKKYKLRLQHKQNNVPQYYTVRTFVSIPTSFFHKGDSVELHIDTYKGEVIKGFIMSNSR
;
A
#
# COMPACT_ATOMS: atom_id res chain seq x y z
N MET A 1 18.10 59.85 -24.35
CA MET A 1 16.90 59.01 -24.59
C MET A 1 17.07 57.52 -24.26
N HIS A 2 18.26 56.89 -24.39
CA HIS A 2 18.43 55.45 -24.10
C HIS A 2 18.36 55.04 -22.62
N LYS A 3 18.73 55.90 -21.66
CA LYS A 3 18.67 55.57 -20.21
C LYS A 3 17.24 55.45 -19.68
N HIS A 4 16.29 56.22 -20.21
CA HIS A 4 14.89 56.16 -19.79
C HIS A 4 14.16 54.92 -20.33
N ILE A 5 14.53 54.46 -21.53
CA ILE A 5 13.99 53.23 -22.14
C ILE A 5 14.45 51.98 -21.37
N PHE A 6 15.71 51.94 -20.93
CA PHE A 6 16.24 50.83 -20.14
C PHE A 6 15.59 50.73 -18.75
N PHE A 7 15.32 51.87 -18.10
CA PHE A 7 14.65 51.89 -16.79
C PHE A 7 13.17 51.47 -16.87
N LEU A 8 12.48 51.82 -17.96
CA LEU A 8 11.11 51.36 -18.25
C LEU A 8 11.06 49.86 -18.53
N LEU A 9 12.07 49.29 -19.19
CA LEU A 9 12.16 47.85 -19.47
C LEU A 9 12.38 47.02 -18.19
N VAL A 10 13.24 47.51 -17.29
CA VAL A 10 13.51 46.84 -16.00
C VAL A 10 12.30 46.94 -15.06
N ALA A 11 11.59 48.07 -15.04
CA ALA A 11 10.35 48.22 -14.25
C ALA A 11 9.20 47.31 -14.75
N ALA A 12 9.12 47.06 -16.06
CA ALA A 12 8.16 46.10 -16.64
C ALA A 12 8.52 44.63 -16.34
N LEU A 13 9.80 44.30 -16.16
CA LEU A 13 10.25 42.95 -15.80
C LEU A 13 10.00 42.60 -14.32
N VAL A 14 9.93 43.58 -13.42
CA VAL A 14 9.66 43.37 -11.98
C VAL A 14 8.17 43.17 -11.68
N SER A 15 7.28 43.55 -12.60
CA SER A 15 5.82 43.38 -12.44
C SER A 15 5.29 42.02 -12.91
N VAL A 16 6.15 41.15 -13.45
CA VAL A 16 5.86 39.73 -13.73
C VAL A 16 6.36 38.82 -12.60
N ALA A 17 6.46 39.36 -11.38
CA ALA A 17 6.66 38.53 -10.19
C ALA A 17 5.46 37.59 -10.05
N CYS A 18 5.72 36.29 -10.23
CA CYS A 18 4.77 35.18 -10.25
C CYS A 18 3.62 35.38 -9.25
N THR A 19 2.40 35.55 -9.74
CA THR A 19 1.21 35.34 -8.93
C THR A 19 1.13 33.85 -8.61
N ASN A 20 1.68 33.45 -7.46
CA ASN A 20 1.42 32.12 -6.89
C ASN A 20 0.02 32.13 -6.31
N ASP A 21 -0.99 32.00 -7.18
CA ASP A 21 -2.41 31.99 -6.77
C ASP A 21 -2.70 30.91 -5.73
N ALA A 22 -1.99 29.78 -5.78
CA ALA A 22 -2.07 28.71 -4.78
C ALA A 22 -1.69 29.14 -3.35
N PHE A 23 -0.77 30.11 -3.20
CA PHE A 23 -0.41 30.65 -1.87
C PHE A 23 -1.50 31.57 -1.32
N LYS A 24 -2.26 32.25 -2.20
CA LYS A 24 -3.34 33.16 -1.80
C LYS A 24 -4.64 32.44 -1.48
N THR A 25 -4.96 31.38 -2.23
CA THR A 25 -6.18 30.59 -2.02
C THR A 25 -5.98 29.45 -1.02
N GLY A 26 -4.73 29.02 -0.80
CA GLY A 26 -4.43 27.78 -0.08
C GLY A 26 -4.79 26.52 -0.88
N ASP A 27 -5.19 26.69 -2.13
CA ASP A 27 -5.65 25.62 -3.01
C ASP A 27 -4.65 25.38 -4.15
N SER A 28 -4.16 24.16 -4.27
CA SER A 28 -3.09 23.75 -5.18
C SER A 28 -3.46 22.45 -5.89
N GLU A 29 -2.69 22.06 -6.90
CA GLU A 29 -2.90 20.79 -7.62
C GLU A 29 -2.91 19.56 -6.70
N TYR A 30 -2.26 19.63 -5.54
CA TYR A 30 -2.19 18.53 -4.57
C TYR A 30 -3.20 18.63 -3.43
N SER A 31 -3.94 19.74 -3.33
CA SER A 31 -4.89 19.97 -2.23
C SER A 31 -6.01 18.91 -2.17
N TYR A 32 -6.30 18.30 -3.32
CA TYR A 32 -7.33 17.26 -3.48
C TYR A 32 -6.75 15.84 -3.59
N LEU A 33 -5.43 15.69 -3.55
CA LEU A 33 -4.78 14.39 -3.74
C LEU A 33 -4.98 13.51 -2.51
N ARG A 34 -5.51 12.31 -2.73
CA ARG A 34 -5.74 11.27 -1.73
C ARG A 34 -4.98 10.01 -2.13
N SER A 35 -4.51 9.27 -1.14
CA SER A 35 -3.89 7.96 -1.34
C SER A 35 -4.49 6.96 -0.37
N ASP A 36 -5.23 5.98 -0.91
CA ASP A 36 -5.93 4.98 -0.11
C ASP A 36 -5.57 3.56 -0.56
N PHE A 37 -5.59 2.63 0.39
CA PHE A 37 -5.66 1.22 0.04
C PHE A 37 -7.10 0.86 -0.28
N VAL A 38 -7.27 0.11 -1.36
CA VAL A 38 -8.59 -0.16 -1.95
C VAL A 38 -8.74 -1.60 -2.41
N GLU A 39 -9.98 -2.07 -2.40
CA GLU A 39 -10.46 -3.14 -3.29
C GLU A 39 -10.96 -2.46 -4.58
N ALA A 40 -10.18 -2.49 -5.65
CA ALA A 40 -10.50 -1.85 -6.94
C ALA A 40 -11.04 -2.87 -7.95
N ALA A 41 -12.21 -2.59 -8.54
CA ALA A 41 -12.89 -3.46 -9.48
C ALA A 41 -12.64 -3.02 -10.92
N THR A 42 -12.30 -3.98 -11.78
CA THR A 42 -12.22 -3.80 -13.23
C THR A 42 -13.54 -4.10 -13.93
N ASP A 43 -13.77 -3.46 -15.08
CA ASP A 43 -14.87 -3.78 -15.98
C ASP A 43 -14.51 -4.90 -16.97
N GLY A 44 -15.43 -5.20 -17.91
CA GLY A 44 -15.25 -6.18 -18.98
C GLY A 44 -14.07 -5.92 -19.92
N THR A 45 -13.42 -4.76 -19.82
CA THR A 45 -12.23 -4.41 -20.60
C THR A 45 -10.95 -4.42 -19.76
N ALA A 46 -11.02 -4.84 -18.50
CA ALA A 46 -9.94 -4.77 -17.51
C ALA A 46 -9.50 -3.34 -17.13
N ALA A 47 -10.37 -2.33 -17.31
CA ALA A 47 -10.14 -0.98 -16.78
C ALA A 47 -10.78 -0.86 -15.40
N PHE A 48 -10.08 -0.24 -14.44
CA PHE A 48 -10.62 0.06 -13.11
C PHE A 48 -11.69 1.13 -13.21
N VAL A 49 -12.90 0.82 -12.75
CA VAL A 49 -14.08 1.70 -12.83
C VAL A 49 -14.63 2.09 -11.46
N SER A 50 -14.32 1.30 -10.42
CA SER A 50 -14.72 1.59 -9.05
C SER A 50 -13.74 1.04 -8.04
N ALA A 51 -13.78 1.57 -6.82
CA ALA A 51 -12.96 1.10 -5.71
C ALA A 51 -13.69 1.24 -4.38
N ILE A 52 -13.38 0.37 -3.42
CA ILE A 52 -13.82 0.50 -2.02
C ILE A 52 -12.58 0.72 -1.16
N THR A 53 -12.55 1.82 -0.39
CA THR A 53 -11.42 2.13 0.50
C THR A 53 -11.41 1.26 1.75
N ASP A 54 -10.28 1.22 2.45
CA ASP A 54 -10.18 0.57 3.75
C ASP A 54 -11.08 1.17 4.84
N ASP A 55 -11.60 2.37 4.59
CA ASP A 55 -12.58 3.06 5.43
C ASP A 55 -14.04 2.73 5.06
N GLY A 56 -14.25 2.03 3.94
CA GLY A 56 -15.57 1.60 3.46
C GLY A 56 -16.19 2.55 2.43
N ASP A 57 -15.49 3.62 2.03
CA ASP A 57 -16.00 4.56 1.02
C ASP A 57 -16.01 3.91 -0.35
N THR A 58 -17.11 4.09 -1.08
CA THR A 58 -17.22 3.66 -2.48
C THR A 58 -16.83 4.81 -3.41
N LEU A 59 -15.90 4.54 -4.31
CA LEU A 59 -15.36 5.48 -5.29
C LEU A 59 -15.77 5.04 -6.70
N SER A 60 -16.36 5.95 -7.49
CA SER A 60 -16.60 5.75 -8.93
C SER A 60 -15.54 6.50 -9.72
N LEU A 61 -14.66 5.78 -10.41
CA LEU A 61 -13.47 6.34 -11.03
C LEU A 61 -13.80 6.92 -12.41
N ARG A 62 -13.45 8.19 -12.62
CA ARG A 62 -13.68 8.89 -13.89
C ARG A 62 -12.46 9.74 -14.26
N PRO A 63 -11.84 9.50 -15.43
CA PRO A 63 -12.09 8.38 -16.35
C PRO A 63 -11.67 7.03 -15.73
N PRO A 64 -12.06 5.88 -16.33
CA PRO A 64 -11.53 4.58 -15.94
C PRO A 64 -10.00 4.52 -16.04
N LEU A 65 -9.34 3.86 -15.09
CA LEU A 65 -7.87 3.76 -15.05
C LEU A 65 -7.39 2.38 -15.53
N ARG A 66 -6.36 2.34 -16.36
CA ARG A 66 -5.69 1.09 -16.75
C ARG A 66 -4.31 1.00 -16.14
N ALA A 67 -3.92 -0.20 -15.72
CA ALA A 67 -2.56 -0.49 -15.29
C ALA A 67 -2.05 -1.76 -15.96
N LYS A 68 -0.82 -1.74 -16.47
CA LYS A 68 -0.20 -2.88 -17.17
C LYS A 68 -0.21 -4.19 -16.38
N TRP A 69 -0.27 -4.07 -15.06
CA TRP A 69 -0.18 -5.19 -14.13
C TRP A 69 -1.52 -5.86 -13.83
N ALA A 70 -2.64 -5.22 -14.17
CA ALA A 70 -4.00 -5.71 -13.99
C ALA A 70 -4.59 -6.06 -15.37
N THR A 71 -4.73 -7.36 -15.64
CA THR A 71 -5.09 -7.86 -16.97
C THR A 71 -6.41 -8.62 -17.00
N LYS A 72 -7.00 -8.94 -15.84
CA LYS A 72 -8.26 -9.69 -15.78
C LYS A 72 -9.44 -8.72 -15.76
N PRO A 73 -10.41 -8.88 -16.69
CA PRO A 73 -11.67 -8.14 -16.63
C PRO A 73 -12.55 -8.62 -15.47
N ASP A 74 -13.53 -7.81 -15.09
CA ASP A 74 -14.58 -8.13 -14.10
C ASP A 74 -14.01 -8.72 -12.79
N THR A 75 -12.88 -8.17 -12.32
CA THR A 75 -12.11 -8.71 -11.20
C THR A 75 -11.81 -7.63 -10.17
N THR A 76 -11.82 -7.98 -8.89
CA THR A 76 -11.36 -7.11 -7.80
C THR A 76 -9.89 -7.35 -7.50
N TYR A 77 -9.12 -6.26 -7.42
CA TYR A 77 -7.72 -6.25 -7.04
C TYR A 77 -7.52 -5.46 -5.75
N ARG A 78 -6.61 -5.93 -4.90
CA ARG A 78 -6.09 -5.12 -3.79
C ARG A 78 -5.02 -4.18 -4.33
N ALA A 79 -5.15 -2.89 -4.05
CA ALA A 79 -4.27 -1.87 -4.61
C ALA A 79 -4.11 -0.66 -3.68
N GLN A 80 -3.11 0.16 -3.97
CA GLN A 80 -3.05 1.55 -3.51
C GLN A 80 -3.51 2.43 -4.67
N LEU A 81 -4.53 3.24 -4.43
CA LEU A 81 -5.05 4.21 -5.40
C LEU A 81 -4.66 5.62 -4.96
N LEU A 82 -4.03 6.35 -5.87
CA LEU A 82 -3.80 7.78 -5.78
C LEU A 82 -4.82 8.47 -6.69
N TYR A 83 -5.57 9.44 -6.17
CA TYR A 83 -6.65 10.10 -6.91
C TYR A 83 -6.89 11.52 -6.42
N ASN A 84 -7.38 12.39 -7.28
CA ASN A 84 -7.91 13.69 -6.89
C ASN A 84 -9.39 13.55 -6.51
N LYS A 85 -9.77 14.08 -5.35
CA LYS A 85 -11.16 14.17 -4.91
C LYS A 85 -11.64 15.61 -4.89
N LYS A 86 -12.36 16.01 -5.93
CA LYS A 86 -13.01 17.33 -6.02
C LYS A 86 -14.52 17.09 -5.92
N ASP A 87 -15.08 17.43 -4.76
CA ASP A 87 -16.47 17.10 -4.41
C ASP A 87 -16.79 15.61 -4.60
N ALA A 88 -17.67 15.28 -5.57
CA ALA A 88 -18.07 13.92 -5.91
C ALA A 88 -17.24 13.31 -7.06
N GLU A 89 -16.38 14.10 -7.72
CA GLU A 89 -15.54 13.63 -8.82
C GLU A 89 -14.27 12.96 -8.27
N ILE A 90 -14.06 11.72 -8.71
CA ILE A 90 -12.89 10.91 -8.37
C ILE A 90 -12.06 10.69 -9.62
N GLU A 91 -11.03 11.52 -9.78
CA GLU A 91 -10.09 11.43 -10.90
C GLU A 91 -8.88 10.56 -10.48
N PRO A 92 -8.74 9.33 -10.99
CA PRO A 92 -7.64 8.47 -10.62
C PRO A 92 -6.33 8.93 -11.27
N VAL A 93 -5.26 9.04 -10.47
CA VAL A 93 -3.93 9.48 -10.91
C VAL A 93 -3.01 8.29 -11.13
N LEU A 94 -2.94 7.37 -10.16
CA LEU A 94 -2.07 6.19 -10.22
C LEU A 94 -2.68 5.04 -9.42
N ILE A 95 -2.46 3.81 -9.89
CA ILE A 95 -2.81 2.61 -9.13
C ILE A 95 -1.63 1.63 -9.08
N SER A 96 -1.25 1.26 -7.86
CA SER A 96 -0.11 0.40 -7.58
C SER A 96 -0.55 -0.89 -6.90
N LYS A 97 0.17 -1.98 -7.15
CA LYS A 97 -0.10 -3.28 -6.54
C LYS A 97 0.08 -3.23 -5.02
N VAL A 98 -0.85 -3.88 -4.32
CA VAL A 98 -0.68 -4.29 -2.93
C VAL A 98 -0.87 -5.80 -2.90
N TYR A 99 0.16 -6.55 -2.48
CA TYR A 99 0.11 -8.00 -2.53
C TYR A 99 -0.73 -8.56 -1.39
N VAL A 100 -1.66 -9.47 -1.71
CA VAL A 100 -2.47 -10.14 -0.69
C VAL A 100 -1.77 -11.41 -0.25
N LEU A 101 -1.40 -11.50 1.03
CA LEU A 101 -0.73 -12.66 1.60
C LEU A 101 -1.73 -13.48 2.41
N ALA A 102 -2.16 -14.60 1.83
CA ALA A 102 -3.00 -15.55 2.54
C ALA A 102 -2.22 -16.23 3.68
N VAL A 103 -2.90 -16.46 4.82
CA VAL A 103 -2.32 -17.21 5.94
C VAL A 103 -2.25 -18.69 5.58
N GLN A 104 -1.04 -19.25 5.61
CA GLN A 104 -0.78 -20.65 5.33
C GLN A 104 -0.52 -21.42 6.62
N GLN A 105 -0.95 -22.67 6.66
CA GLN A 105 -0.61 -23.60 7.74
C GLN A 105 0.84 -24.07 7.54
N HIS A 106 1.63 -24.09 8.62
CA HIS A 106 2.96 -24.70 8.60
C HIS A 106 2.93 -26.10 9.23
N PRO A 107 3.60 -27.09 8.63
CA PRO A 107 3.91 -28.32 9.34
C PRO A 107 4.76 -28.02 10.58
N LYS A 108 4.32 -28.47 11.76
CA LYS A 108 5.05 -28.25 13.03
C LYS A 108 6.46 -28.85 13.06
N THR A 109 6.77 -29.73 12.13
CA THR A 109 8.02 -30.49 12.05
C THR A 109 9.14 -29.77 11.31
N GLU A 110 8.84 -28.65 10.64
CA GLU A 110 9.84 -27.92 9.85
C GLU A 110 10.22 -26.59 10.51
N PRO A 111 11.52 -26.26 10.61
CA PRO A 111 11.93 -24.96 11.10
C PRO A 111 11.41 -23.87 10.16
N ILE A 112 10.86 -22.80 10.72
CA ILE A 112 10.49 -21.62 9.94
C ILE A 112 11.76 -20.81 9.72
N THR A 113 12.31 -20.90 8.51
CA THR A 113 13.41 -20.04 8.07
C THR A 113 12.86 -18.90 7.24
N THR A 114 13.33 -17.69 7.52
CA THR A 114 12.95 -16.49 6.78
C THR A 114 14.11 -15.53 6.68
N ASP A 115 14.26 -14.92 5.51
CA ASP A 115 15.19 -13.83 5.32
C ASP A 115 14.63 -12.54 5.97
N PRO A 116 15.50 -11.64 6.47
CA PRO A 116 15.06 -10.41 7.08
C PRO A 116 14.54 -9.39 6.06
N VAL A 117 13.51 -8.63 6.46
CA VAL A 117 12.97 -7.49 5.70
C VAL A 117 13.23 -6.16 6.42
N GLY A 118 13.14 -5.05 5.70
CA GLY A 118 12.92 -3.76 6.36
C GLY A 118 11.45 -3.62 6.74
N PHE A 119 11.18 -3.20 7.98
CA PHE A 119 9.83 -2.92 8.46
C PHE A 119 9.63 -1.41 8.61
N THR A 120 8.52 -0.89 8.06
CA THR A 120 8.15 0.52 8.19
C THR A 120 6.94 0.70 9.09
N SER A 121 5.82 0.05 8.76
CA SER A 121 4.57 0.21 9.49
C SER A 121 3.61 -0.98 9.30
N ALA A 122 2.64 -1.11 10.22
CA ALA A 122 1.54 -2.04 10.08
C ALA A 122 0.28 -1.51 10.78
N TRP A 123 -0.89 -1.72 10.19
CA TRP A 123 -2.18 -1.25 10.71
C TRP A 123 -3.33 -2.16 10.29
N LEU A 124 -4.39 -2.20 11.10
CA LEU A 124 -5.65 -2.85 10.73
C LEU A 124 -6.50 -1.86 9.93
N ALA A 125 -7.01 -2.25 8.76
CA ALA A 125 -7.98 -1.48 8.00
C ALA A 125 -9.21 -1.17 8.88
N LYS A 126 -9.84 -0.01 8.70
CA LYS A 126 -11.00 0.39 9.53
C LYS A 126 -12.22 -0.51 9.31
N THR A 127 -12.38 -0.99 8.08
CA THR A 127 -13.32 -2.08 7.71
C THR A 127 -12.97 -3.43 8.37
N GLY A 128 -11.82 -3.56 9.00
CA GLY A 128 -11.34 -4.79 9.63
C GLY A 128 -10.92 -5.88 8.66
N LYS A 129 -11.08 -5.72 7.34
CA LYS A 129 -10.86 -6.77 6.32
C LYS A 129 -9.39 -7.16 6.12
N TYR A 130 -8.46 -6.27 6.44
CA TYR A 130 -7.04 -6.46 6.17
C TYR A 130 -6.16 -5.93 7.31
N ILE A 131 -5.11 -6.68 7.63
CA ILE A 131 -3.92 -6.12 8.28
C ILE A 131 -2.96 -5.71 7.16
N ASN A 132 -2.67 -4.42 7.07
CA ASN A 132 -1.79 -3.85 6.05
C ASN A 132 -0.39 -3.65 6.61
N LEU A 133 0.61 -3.79 5.74
CA LEU A 133 2.01 -3.54 6.06
C LEU A 133 2.68 -2.71 4.97
N GLU A 134 3.57 -1.83 5.41
CA GLU A 134 4.60 -1.23 4.59
C GLU A 134 5.95 -1.85 4.94
N LEU A 135 6.60 -2.42 3.91
CA LEU A 135 7.89 -3.06 3.99
C LEU A 135 8.92 -2.29 3.14
N ALA A 136 10.15 -2.28 3.62
CA ALA A 136 11.33 -1.79 2.92
C ALA A 136 12.16 -3.01 2.46
N LEU A 137 11.83 -3.57 1.30
CA LEU A 137 12.50 -4.76 0.77
C LEU A 137 13.82 -4.40 0.10
N LYS A 138 14.90 -5.07 0.49
CA LYS A 138 16.18 -4.95 -0.21
C LYS A 138 16.15 -5.79 -1.49
N THR A 139 16.53 -5.18 -2.60
CA THR A 139 16.55 -5.82 -3.92
C THR A 139 17.72 -5.30 -4.76
N GLY A 140 17.91 -5.92 -5.92
CA GLY A 140 19.06 -5.73 -6.79
C GLY A 140 18.84 -6.47 -8.10
N LYS A 141 19.48 -5.98 -9.17
CA LYS A 141 19.45 -6.64 -10.47
C LYS A 141 20.76 -7.41 -10.66
N ILE A 142 20.66 -8.63 -11.18
CA ILE A 142 21.81 -9.40 -11.68
C ILE A 142 21.88 -9.25 -13.20
N ASN A 143 20.93 -9.87 -13.92
CA ASN A 143 20.68 -9.74 -15.35
C ASN A 143 19.17 -9.91 -15.62
N ALA A 144 18.68 -9.50 -16.79
CA ALA A 144 17.24 -9.52 -17.07
C ALA A 144 16.69 -10.94 -17.29
N GLU A 145 17.45 -11.84 -17.92
CA GLU A 145 16.97 -13.20 -18.23
C GLU A 145 17.01 -14.18 -17.04
N GLN A 146 17.81 -13.93 -16.00
CA GLN A 146 17.97 -14.84 -14.86
C GLN A 146 17.58 -14.21 -13.52
N GLN A 147 16.84 -13.09 -13.54
CA GLN A 147 16.43 -12.41 -12.31
C GLN A 147 15.53 -13.32 -11.45
N PRO A 148 16.00 -13.78 -10.27
CA PRO A 148 15.13 -14.53 -9.39
C PRO A 148 14.07 -13.61 -8.77
N SER A 149 12.94 -14.18 -8.39
CA SER A 149 11.87 -13.47 -7.69
C SER A 149 11.96 -13.74 -6.20
N GLN A 150 11.88 -12.68 -5.40
CA GLN A 150 11.64 -12.83 -3.97
C GLN A 150 10.20 -13.30 -3.74
N SER A 151 9.96 -13.99 -2.63
CA SER A 151 8.61 -14.40 -2.23
C SER A 151 8.30 -13.94 -0.82
N LEU A 152 7.05 -13.50 -0.61
CA LEU A 152 6.48 -13.18 0.69
C LEU A 152 5.30 -14.09 0.98
N GLY A 153 5.13 -14.45 2.25
CA GLY A 153 4.00 -15.24 2.72
C GLY A 153 3.72 -14.98 4.19
N ILE A 154 2.57 -15.44 4.67
CA ILE A 154 2.23 -15.44 6.09
C ILE A 154 2.05 -16.87 6.53
N VAL A 155 2.68 -17.22 7.63
CA VAL A 155 2.60 -18.54 8.21
C VAL A 155 2.01 -18.47 9.61
N LEU A 156 1.09 -19.38 9.89
CA LEU A 156 0.54 -19.60 11.23
C LEU A 156 1.50 -20.48 12.04
N GLU A 157 2.06 -19.94 13.11
CA GLU A 157 2.96 -20.67 14.02
C GLU A 157 2.18 -21.41 15.11
N SER A 158 1.25 -20.71 15.76
CA SER A 158 0.46 -21.27 16.86
C SER A 158 -0.90 -20.61 16.97
N VAL A 159 -1.81 -21.35 17.59
CA VAL A 159 -3.12 -20.86 18.01
C VAL A 159 -3.29 -21.24 19.47
N GLU A 160 -3.48 -20.24 20.32
CA GLU A 160 -3.74 -20.42 21.74
C GLU A 160 -5.19 -20.05 22.02
N ALA A 161 -5.88 -20.88 22.81
CA ALA A 161 -7.21 -20.55 23.29
C ALA A 161 -7.10 -19.50 24.40
N LEU A 162 -7.93 -18.46 24.32
CA LEU A 162 -8.11 -17.44 25.34
C LEU A 162 -9.43 -17.68 26.09
N GLU A 163 -9.65 -16.88 27.14
CA GLU A 163 -10.92 -16.86 27.85
C GLU A 163 -12.10 -16.54 26.91
N LYS A 164 -13.30 -17.02 27.27
CA LYS A 164 -14.55 -16.75 26.55
C LYS A 164 -14.56 -17.23 25.09
N GLY A 165 -13.66 -18.14 24.72
CA GLY A 165 -13.62 -18.79 23.40
C GLY A 165 -12.89 -18.01 22.31
N ALA A 166 -12.30 -16.85 22.64
CA ALA A 166 -11.41 -16.13 21.72
C ALA A 166 -10.09 -16.90 21.51
N LYS A 167 -9.36 -16.56 20.45
CA LYS A 167 -8.07 -17.18 20.12
C LYS A 167 -6.99 -16.12 19.96
N LYS A 168 -5.76 -16.49 20.32
CA LYS A 168 -4.54 -15.74 20.02
C LYS A 168 -3.78 -16.48 18.92
N TYR A 169 -3.60 -15.81 17.80
CA TYR A 169 -2.89 -16.34 16.64
C TYR A 169 -1.49 -15.74 16.59
N LYS A 170 -0.47 -16.59 16.55
CA LYS A 170 0.89 -16.18 16.29
C LYS A 170 1.20 -16.40 14.82
N LEU A 171 1.41 -15.31 14.08
CA LEU A 171 1.74 -15.32 12.67
C LEU A 171 3.18 -14.87 12.47
N ARG A 172 3.87 -15.44 11.48
CA ARG A 172 5.17 -14.95 11.01
C ARG A 172 5.10 -14.52 9.55
N LEU A 173 5.65 -13.34 9.25
CA LEU A 173 5.96 -12.95 7.89
C LEU A 173 7.14 -13.79 7.41
N GLN A 174 6.89 -14.63 6.40
CA GLN A 174 7.96 -15.32 5.68
C GLN A 174 8.39 -14.50 4.48
N HIS A 175 9.71 -14.41 4.34
CA HIS A 175 10.38 -13.84 3.19
C HIS A 175 11.46 -14.80 2.73
N LYS A 176 11.53 -15.02 1.41
CA LYS A 176 12.67 -15.65 0.77
C LYS A 176 13.26 -14.67 -0.23
N GLN A 177 14.49 -14.28 0.02
CA GLN A 177 15.29 -13.42 -0.85
C GLN A 177 15.62 -14.13 -2.16
N ASN A 178 15.68 -15.47 -2.16
CA ASN A 178 15.95 -16.30 -3.34
C ASN A 178 17.17 -15.83 -4.15
N ASN A 179 18.27 -15.52 -3.46
CA ASN A 179 19.52 -15.03 -4.06
C ASN A 179 19.41 -13.69 -4.81
N VAL A 180 18.31 -12.94 -4.68
CA VAL A 180 18.23 -11.58 -5.20
C VAL A 180 19.23 -10.70 -4.44
N PRO A 181 20.10 -9.92 -5.11
CA PRO A 181 21.04 -9.05 -4.41
C PRO A 181 20.31 -7.98 -3.60
N GLN A 182 20.99 -7.41 -2.60
CA GLN A 182 20.40 -6.48 -1.63
C GLN A 182 21.00 -5.07 -1.74
N TYR A 183 21.09 -4.54 -2.96
CA TYR A 183 21.82 -3.31 -3.26
C TYR A 183 21.04 -2.03 -2.91
N TYR A 184 19.73 -2.03 -3.13
CA TYR A 184 18.86 -0.87 -2.85
C TYR A 184 17.54 -1.33 -2.23
N THR A 185 16.75 -0.38 -1.73
CA THR A 185 15.48 -0.67 -1.05
C THR A 185 14.31 -0.25 -1.93
N VAL A 186 13.29 -1.10 -2.01
CA VAL A 186 12.01 -0.79 -2.64
C VAL A 186 10.89 -0.84 -1.60
N ARG A 187 10.03 0.17 -1.64
CA ARG A 187 8.82 0.22 -0.83
C ARG A 187 7.83 -0.81 -1.35
N THR A 188 7.38 -1.70 -0.49
CA THR A 188 6.46 -2.79 -0.84
C THR A 188 5.29 -2.81 0.13
N PHE A 189 4.09 -2.87 -0.42
CA PHE A 189 2.87 -2.95 0.37
C PHE A 189 2.25 -4.33 0.27
N VAL A 190 1.82 -4.84 1.42
CA VAL A 190 1.13 -6.11 1.52
C VAL A 190 -0.09 -6.01 2.44
N SER A 191 -1.09 -6.85 2.20
CA SER A 191 -2.29 -6.98 3.00
C SER A 191 -2.53 -8.44 3.36
N ILE A 192 -2.81 -8.70 4.63
CA ILE A 192 -3.18 -10.02 5.16
C ILE A 192 -4.70 -10.01 5.36
N PRO A 193 -5.48 -10.83 4.64
CA PRO A 193 -6.92 -10.94 4.86
C PRO A 193 -7.22 -11.41 6.29
N THR A 194 -8.22 -10.81 6.92
CA THR A 194 -8.62 -11.15 8.29
C THR A 194 -9.81 -12.10 8.35
N SER A 195 -10.37 -12.51 7.20
CA SER A 195 -11.56 -13.37 7.13
C SER A 195 -11.42 -14.73 7.82
N PHE A 196 -10.19 -15.15 8.09
CA PHE A 196 -9.88 -16.36 8.85
C PHE A 196 -10.09 -16.20 10.38
N PHE A 197 -10.12 -14.97 10.89
CA PHE A 197 -10.27 -14.68 12.31
C PHE A 197 -11.70 -14.31 12.68
N HIS A 198 -12.06 -14.51 13.94
CA HIS A 198 -13.34 -14.11 14.50
C HIS A 198 -13.20 -12.85 15.35
N LYS A 199 -14.33 -12.19 15.60
CA LYS A 199 -14.40 -11.07 16.53
C LYS A 199 -13.89 -11.49 17.92
N GLY A 200 -13.03 -10.67 18.50
CA GLY A 200 -12.41 -10.92 19.81
C GLY A 200 -11.10 -11.70 19.73
N ASP A 201 -10.79 -12.31 18.58
CA ASP A 201 -9.48 -12.91 18.37
C ASP A 201 -8.38 -11.84 18.36
N SER A 202 -7.16 -12.26 18.72
CA SER A 202 -5.97 -11.42 18.66
C SER A 202 -4.91 -12.06 17.77
N VAL A 203 -4.11 -11.20 17.13
CA VAL A 203 -3.03 -11.60 16.22
C VAL A 203 -1.73 -10.97 16.69
N GLU A 204 -0.70 -11.77 16.91
CA GLU A 204 0.68 -11.34 17.02
C GLU A 204 1.40 -11.63 15.71
N LEU A 205 1.79 -10.58 14.99
CA LEU A 205 2.55 -10.69 13.75
C LEU A 205 4.04 -10.46 14.04
N HIS A 206 4.83 -11.52 13.84
CA HIS A 206 6.27 -11.56 13.97
C HIS A 206 6.93 -11.27 12.62
N ILE A 207 7.91 -10.36 12.62
CA ILE A 207 8.59 -9.87 11.43
C ILE A 207 10.08 -9.86 11.71
N ASP A 208 10.84 -10.69 11.01
CA ASP A 208 12.29 -10.72 11.14
C ASP A 208 12.90 -9.57 10.32
N THR A 209 13.69 -8.73 11.00
CA THR A 209 14.36 -7.59 10.38
C THR A 209 15.87 -7.67 10.55
N TYR A 210 16.60 -6.85 9.79
CA TYR A 210 18.06 -6.73 9.91
C TYR A 210 18.54 -6.28 11.30
N LYS A 211 17.64 -5.74 12.14
CA LYS A 211 17.96 -5.27 13.50
C LYS A 211 17.38 -6.20 14.59
N GLY A 212 16.85 -7.36 14.21
CA GLY A 212 16.13 -8.27 15.11
C GLY A 212 14.64 -8.30 14.82
N GLU A 213 13.91 -9.07 15.62
CA GLU A 213 12.48 -9.30 15.43
C GLU A 213 11.64 -8.08 15.85
N VAL A 214 10.62 -7.76 15.05
CA VAL A 214 9.55 -6.82 15.38
C VAL A 214 8.25 -7.59 15.56
N ILE A 215 7.51 -7.29 16.64
CA ILE A 215 6.22 -7.91 16.95
C ILE A 215 5.13 -6.84 16.91
N LYS A 216 4.03 -7.11 16.20
CA LYS A 216 2.85 -6.23 16.12
C LYS A 216 1.59 -6.98 16.56
N GLY A 217 0.91 -6.44 17.56
CA GLY A 217 -0.37 -6.96 18.07
C GLY A 217 -1.58 -6.30 17.42
N PHE A 218 -2.60 -7.08 17.09
CA PHE A 218 -3.90 -6.61 16.59
C PHE A 218 -5.04 -7.33 17.30
N ILE A 219 -6.15 -6.63 17.52
CA ILE A 219 -7.39 -7.20 18.05
C ILE A 219 -8.44 -7.12 16.95
N MET A 220 -9.06 -8.25 16.65
CA MET A 220 -10.13 -8.34 15.66
C MET A 220 -11.39 -7.75 16.28
N SER A 221 -11.78 -6.57 15.79
CA SER A 221 -12.99 -5.87 16.18
C SER A 221 -13.96 -5.79 14.99
N ASN A 222 -15.24 -5.51 15.26
CA ASN A 222 -16.18 -5.25 14.17
C ASN A 222 -15.70 -4.03 13.37
N SER A 223 -15.92 -4.06 12.04
CA SER A 223 -16.00 -2.82 11.27
C SER A 223 -16.98 -1.88 11.97
N ARG A 224 -16.54 -0.66 12.27
CA ARG A 224 -17.43 0.40 12.73
C ARG A 224 -18.27 0.92 11.57
#